data_AF-A0A4V3T5D7-F1
#
_entry.id   AF-A0A4V3T5D7-F1
#
_cell.length_a   1.000
_cell.length_b   1.000
_cell.length_c   1.000
_cell.angle_alpha   90.00
_cell.angle_beta   90.00
_cell.angle_gamma   90.00
#
_symmetry.space_group_name_H-M   'P 1'
#
loop_
_entity.id
_entity.type
_entity.pdbx_description
1 polymer ?
#
loop_
_entity_poly.entity_id
_entity_poly.type
_entity_poly.pdbx_seq_one_letter_code
_entity_poly.pdbx_strand_id
1 'polypeptide(L)'
;MSSADAIAAHLDWQPFRHGPDCAKPAWEVAQQTLADERRPRRDGPEHACPNEECGHHGHYDRITVRVLCRSCGIAHLIGGEEYTTRTTTTVRTGYGQAPKKAGGLWLYAGPPLLDLRDYVTPGAYLCSLEKVDQLSEKDIVGVITEGRGKRGATIWSAAVGPDFQQGYTVWAKNSGDKPFSTVAAAAKWVTAELNASAAIETKENQ
;
A
#
# COMPACT_ATOMS: atom_id res chain seq x y z
N MET A 1 4.66 -7.16 -10.07
CA MET A 1 3.76 -6.61 -9.05
C MET A 1 2.45 -7.30 -9.23
N SER A 2 2.00 -7.88 -8.14
CA SER A 2 0.75 -8.60 -8.04
C SER A 2 -0.36 -7.65 -7.60
N SER A 3 -1.61 -8.09 -7.73
CA SER A 3 -2.75 -7.45 -7.08
C SER A 3 -2.59 -7.41 -5.55
N ALA A 4 -1.91 -8.40 -4.95
CA ALA A 4 -1.66 -8.45 -3.51
C ALA A 4 -0.79 -7.29 -3.01
N ASP A 5 0.22 -6.88 -3.78
CA ASP A 5 1.08 -5.73 -3.41
C ASP A 5 0.27 -4.42 -3.36
N ALA A 6 -0.68 -4.25 -4.28
CA ALA A 6 -1.57 -3.11 -4.29
C ALA A 6 -2.58 -3.15 -3.14
N ILE A 7 -3.06 -4.34 -2.78
CA ILE A 7 -3.96 -4.54 -1.64
C ILE A 7 -3.24 -4.21 -0.33
N ALA A 8 -2.09 -4.83 -0.08
CA ALA A 8 -1.26 -4.57 1.09
C ALA A 8 -0.97 -3.07 1.24
N ALA A 9 -0.78 -2.38 0.12
CA ALA A 9 -0.51 -0.97 0.11
C ALA A 9 -1.63 -0.06 0.61
N HIS A 10 -2.86 -0.55 0.67
CA HIS A 10 -4.03 0.22 1.12
C HIS A 10 -4.74 -0.39 2.32
N LEU A 11 -4.72 -1.72 2.47
CA LEU A 11 -5.48 -2.43 3.51
C LEU A 11 -4.64 -2.77 4.75
N ASP A 12 -3.32 -2.94 4.62
CA ASP A 12 -2.47 -3.36 5.75
C ASP A 12 -2.06 -2.18 6.65
N TRP A 13 -2.34 -0.95 6.22
CA TRP A 13 -1.99 0.26 6.94
C TRP A 13 -3.13 0.69 7.87
N GLN A 14 -2.85 0.72 9.17
CA GLN A 14 -3.77 1.24 10.17
C GLN A 14 -3.45 2.70 10.49
N PRO A 15 -4.40 3.64 10.35
CA PRO A 15 -4.16 5.02 10.72
C PRO A 15 -4.01 5.15 12.24
N PHE A 16 -3.14 6.06 12.68
CA PHE A 16 -3.15 6.50 14.07
C PHE A 16 -4.49 7.16 14.40
N ARG A 17 -5.08 6.79 15.54
CA ARG A 17 -6.39 7.27 15.97
C ARG A 17 -6.25 8.29 17.09
N HIS A 18 -7.01 9.38 16.96
CA HIS A 18 -7.17 10.35 18.05
C HIS A 18 -8.14 9.83 19.11
N GLY A 19 -8.18 10.52 20.25
CA GLY A 19 -9.19 10.27 21.28
C GLY A 19 -10.57 10.64 20.76
N PRO A 20 -11.64 10.01 21.30
CA PRO A 20 -13.01 10.19 20.80
C PRO A 20 -13.47 11.66 20.78
N ASP A 21 -12.99 12.46 21.73
CA ASP A 21 -13.38 13.86 21.92
C ASP A 21 -12.28 14.86 21.52
N CYS A 22 -11.43 14.49 20.55
CA CYS A 22 -10.35 15.36 20.10
C CYS A 22 -10.88 16.62 19.40
N ALA A 23 -10.76 17.78 20.04
CA ALA A 23 -11.24 19.04 19.51
C ALA A 23 -10.49 19.52 18.24
N LYS A 24 -9.21 19.16 18.10
CA LYS A 24 -8.35 19.55 16.96
C LYS A 24 -7.42 18.38 16.57
N PRO A 25 -7.90 17.42 15.76
CA PRO A 25 -7.11 16.28 15.34
C PRO A 25 -5.96 16.70 14.43
N ALA A 26 -4.75 16.64 14.98
CA ALA A 26 -3.50 16.88 14.25
C ALA A 26 -2.37 16.06 14.89
N TRP A 27 -1.54 15.44 14.05
CA TRP A 27 -0.35 14.72 14.48
C TRP A 27 0.89 15.59 14.31
N GLU A 28 1.61 15.82 15.40
CA GLU A 28 2.99 16.30 15.39
C GLU A 28 3.91 15.08 15.37
N VAL A 29 4.82 15.06 14.39
CA VAL A 29 5.78 13.97 14.20
C VAL A 29 7.19 14.49 14.45
N ALA A 30 7.93 13.81 15.31
CA ALA A 30 9.34 14.08 15.58
C ALA A 30 10.12 12.77 15.64
N GLN A 31 11.40 12.81 15.29
CA GLN A 31 12.30 11.67 15.48
C GLN A 31 13.41 12.03 16.47
N GLN A 32 13.88 11.01 17.19
CA GLN A 32 15.07 11.06 18.01
C GLN A 32 15.96 9.88 17.63
N THR A 33 17.25 10.13 17.48
CA THR A 33 18.27 9.07 17.38
C THR A 33 19.12 9.11 18.63
N LEU A 34 19.33 7.95 19.24
CA LEU A 34 20.29 7.71 20.32
C LEU A 34 21.32 6.72 19.80
N ALA A 35 22.58 7.13 19.77
CA ALA A 35 23.66 6.27 19.31
C ALA A 35 24.10 5.30 20.41
N ASP A 36 24.59 4.14 20.01
CA ASP A 36 25.27 3.17 20.90
C ASP A 36 24.43 2.70 22.11
N GLU A 37 23.13 2.55 21.91
CA GLU A 37 22.23 2.01 22.93
C GLU A 37 22.51 0.53 23.17
N ARG A 38 22.54 0.14 24.45
CA ARG A 38 22.82 -1.25 24.84
C ARG A 38 21.58 -2.11 24.59
N ARG A 39 21.76 -3.19 23.83
CA ARG A 39 20.73 -4.22 23.63
C ARG A 39 20.40 -4.89 24.98
N PRO A 40 19.14 -4.88 25.44
CA PRO A 40 18.75 -5.58 26.66
C PRO A 40 19.07 -7.08 26.49
N ARG A 41 20.00 -7.62 27.29
CA ARG A 41 20.31 -9.05 27.27
C ARG A 41 19.17 -9.80 27.99
N ARG A 42 18.54 -10.76 27.31
CA ARG A 42 18.01 -11.95 28.00
C ARG A 42 19.24 -12.84 28.23
N ASP A 43 19.54 -13.14 29.48
CA ASP A 43 20.67 -13.94 30.00
C ASP A 43 21.56 -14.67 28.98
N GLY A 44 22.89 -14.43 29.02
CA GLY A 44 23.89 -15.13 28.22
C GLY A 44 25.23 -14.37 28.08
N PRO A 45 26.33 -15.06 27.70
CA PRO A 45 27.61 -14.42 27.43
C PRO A 45 27.51 -13.45 26.24
N GLU A 46 28.46 -12.51 26.15
CA GLU A 46 28.56 -11.58 25.03
C GLU A 46 28.68 -12.34 23.70
N HIS A 47 27.83 -12.00 22.73
CA HIS A 47 27.80 -12.69 21.45
C HIS A 47 28.95 -12.17 20.58
N ALA A 48 30.10 -12.83 20.67
CA ALA A 48 31.28 -12.54 19.88
C ALA A 48 31.15 -13.15 18.47
N CYS A 49 30.16 -12.71 17.69
CA CYS A 49 30.11 -13.10 16.29
C CYS A 49 31.26 -12.39 15.56
N PRO A 50 32.20 -13.14 14.94
CA PRO A 50 33.32 -12.54 14.22
C PRO A 50 32.89 -11.89 12.90
N ASN A 51 31.64 -12.08 12.48
CA ASN A 51 31.09 -11.39 11.31
C ASN A 51 30.57 -10.01 11.74
N GLU A 52 31.31 -8.97 11.36
CA GLU A 52 30.96 -7.57 11.62
C GLU A 52 29.58 -7.18 11.03
N GLU A 53 29.11 -7.90 10.01
CA GLU A 53 27.82 -7.68 9.35
C GLU A 53 26.64 -8.45 9.98
N CYS A 54 26.84 -9.25 11.03
CA CYS A 54 25.78 -10.16 11.51
C CYS A 54 24.60 -9.47 12.23
N GLY A 55 24.65 -8.16 12.48
CA GLY A 55 23.56 -7.38 13.10
C GLY A 55 23.22 -7.72 14.57
N HIS A 56 23.91 -8.69 15.18
CA HIS A 56 23.64 -9.16 16.55
C HIS A 56 24.57 -8.55 17.61
N HIS A 57 25.13 -7.37 17.34
CA HIS A 57 25.97 -6.65 18.30
C HIS A 57 25.19 -6.34 19.59
N GLY A 58 25.93 -6.29 20.70
CA GLY A 58 25.36 -5.95 22.01
C GLY A 58 24.88 -4.50 22.12
N HIS A 59 25.13 -3.69 21.08
CA HIS A 59 24.80 -2.28 20.98
C HIS A 59 24.19 -1.99 19.61
N TYR A 60 23.35 -0.96 19.54
CA TYR A 60 22.70 -0.52 18.32
C TYR A 60 22.33 0.97 18.41
N ASP A 61 22.16 1.63 17.26
CA ASP A 61 21.60 2.97 17.23
C ASP A 61 20.08 2.89 17.29
N ARG A 62 19.49 3.49 18.33
CA ARG A 62 18.04 3.49 18.53
C ARG A 62 17.43 4.70 17.85
N ILE A 63 16.47 4.47 16.96
CA ILE A 63 15.59 5.51 16.44
C ILE A 63 14.25 5.41 17.14
N THR A 64 13.73 6.54 17.60
CA THR A 64 12.36 6.66 18.13
C THR A 64 11.60 7.70 17.32
N VAL A 65 10.53 7.27 16.67
CA VAL A 65 9.54 8.18 16.06
C VAL A 65 8.44 8.43 17.09
N ARG A 66 8.21 9.71 17.39
CA ARG A 66 7.12 10.17 18.24
C ARG A 66 6.04 10.79 17.38
N VAL A 67 4.83 10.24 17.48
CA VAL A 67 3.62 10.76 16.85
C VAL A 67 2.68 11.20 17.97
N LEU A 68 2.46 12.51 18.13
CA LEU A 68 1.68 13.06 19.25
C LEU A 68 0.59 14.00 18.78
N CYS A 69 -0.55 14.00 19.48
CA CYS A 69 -1.59 15.00 19.29
C CYS A 69 -1.70 15.87 20.55
N ARG A 70 -1.37 17.16 20.44
CA ARG A 70 -1.49 18.09 21.58
C ARG A 70 -2.93 18.32 22.03
N SER A 71 -3.90 18.18 21.13
CA SER A 71 -5.30 18.44 21.46
C SER A 71 -5.91 17.36 22.34
N CYS A 72 -5.60 16.08 22.10
CA CYS A 72 -6.17 14.97 22.87
C CYS A 72 -5.14 14.27 23.77
N GLY A 73 -3.88 14.71 23.77
CA GLY A 73 -2.82 14.17 24.62
C GLY A 73 -2.33 12.76 24.26
N ILE A 74 -2.84 12.16 23.17
CA ILE A 74 -2.39 10.84 22.71
C ILE A 74 -1.00 10.94 22.11
N ALA A 75 -0.13 10.02 22.48
CA ALA A 75 1.20 9.87 21.91
C ALA A 75 1.52 8.40 21.60
N HIS A 76 2.10 8.16 20.42
CA HIS A 76 2.71 6.90 20.01
C HIS A 76 4.22 7.07 19.97
N LEU A 77 4.95 6.13 20.58
CA LEU A 77 6.41 6.04 20.52
C LEU A 77 6.79 4.75 19.80
N ILE A 78 7.42 4.88 18.64
CA ILE A 78 7.77 3.75 17.76
C ILE A 78 9.29 3.66 17.73
N GLY A 79 9.83 2.60 18.33
CA GLY A 79 11.27 2.35 18.41
C GLY A 79 11.72 1.34 17.35
N GLY A 80 12.89 1.56 16.77
CA GLY A 80 13.56 0.61 15.88
C GLY A 80 15.08 0.61 16.10
N GLU A 81 15.72 -0.52 15.77
CA GLU A 81 17.16 -0.74 15.98
C GLU A 81 18.00 -0.53 14.70
N GLU A 82 17.39 -0.16 13.58
CA GLU A 82 18.02 -0.16 12.25
C GLU A 82 17.97 1.18 11.53
N TYR A 83 19.06 1.49 10.82
CA TYR A 83 19.38 2.76 10.19
C TYR A 83 19.06 2.81 8.69
N THR A 84 17.95 2.23 8.22
CA THR A 84 17.52 2.38 6.82
C THR A 84 16.48 3.49 6.68
N THR A 85 16.92 4.74 6.85
CA THR A 85 16.08 5.90 6.51
C THR A 85 16.12 6.12 5.00
N ARG A 86 14.99 5.94 4.32
CA ARG A 86 14.86 6.23 2.89
C ARG A 86 13.90 7.38 2.66
N THR A 87 14.44 8.53 2.25
CA THR A 87 13.62 9.64 1.76
C THR A 87 13.23 9.38 0.31
N THR A 88 11.93 9.43 0.02
CA THR A 88 11.38 9.20 -1.32
C THR A 88 10.06 9.97 -1.49
N THR A 89 9.48 9.96 -2.68
CA THR A 89 8.20 10.62 -2.95
C THR A 89 7.04 9.63 -2.91
N THR A 90 5.83 10.11 -2.60
CA THR A 90 4.58 9.31 -2.68
C THR A 90 4.38 8.70 -4.07
N VAL A 91 4.91 9.37 -5.10
CA VAL A 91 4.95 8.85 -6.47
C VAL A 91 5.71 7.53 -6.57
N ARG A 92 6.85 7.41 -5.87
CA ARG A 92 7.70 6.22 -5.86
C ARG A 92 7.25 5.13 -4.90
N THR A 93 6.35 5.42 -3.98
CA THR A 93 5.88 4.43 -3.01
C THR A 93 4.46 3.94 -3.30
N GLY A 94 3.71 4.65 -4.14
CA GLY A 94 2.27 4.43 -4.30
C GLY A 94 1.45 5.00 -3.13
N TYR A 95 1.96 4.85 -1.91
CA TYR A 95 1.35 5.37 -0.67
C TYR A 95 1.13 6.88 -0.70
N GLY A 96 -0.05 7.32 -0.26
CA GLY A 96 -0.38 8.73 -0.05
C GLY A 96 -0.63 9.56 -1.33
N GLN A 97 -0.69 8.93 -2.50
CA GLN A 97 -1.14 9.63 -3.71
C GLN A 97 -2.65 9.86 -3.67
N ALA A 98 -3.08 11.07 -4.07
CA ALA A 98 -4.50 11.36 -4.24
C ALA A 98 -5.11 10.44 -5.32
N PRO A 99 -6.31 9.86 -5.08
CA PRO A 99 -6.98 9.03 -6.06
C PRO A 99 -7.27 9.79 -7.36
N LYS A 100 -7.14 9.12 -8.50
CA LYS A 100 -7.36 9.70 -9.83
C LYS A 100 -8.61 9.13 -10.47
N LYS A 101 -9.42 9.97 -11.13
CA LYS A 101 -10.63 9.51 -11.83
C LYS A 101 -10.30 9.08 -13.26
N ALA A 102 -10.64 7.85 -13.65
CA ALA A 102 -10.48 7.36 -15.02
C ALA A 102 -11.48 6.23 -15.32
N GLY A 103 -12.02 6.21 -16.54
CA GLY A 103 -12.93 5.13 -16.97
C GLY A 103 -14.21 4.98 -16.13
N GLY A 104 -14.62 6.02 -15.39
CA GLY A 104 -15.76 5.96 -14.46
C GLY A 104 -15.40 5.54 -13.03
N LEU A 105 -14.13 5.21 -12.77
CA LEU A 105 -13.65 4.71 -11.48
C LEU A 105 -12.70 5.70 -10.82
N TRP A 106 -12.56 5.57 -9.51
CA TRP A 106 -11.48 6.15 -8.73
C TRP A 106 -10.34 5.14 -8.61
N LEU A 107 -9.14 5.57 -8.98
CA LEU A 107 -7.95 4.75 -9.03
C LEU A 107 -7.00 5.13 -7.90
N TYR A 108 -6.69 4.16 -7.05
CA TYR A 108 -5.82 4.28 -5.89
C TYR A 108 -4.49 3.62 -6.21
N ALA A 109 -3.42 4.41 -6.25
CA ALA A 109 -2.10 3.95 -6.69
C ALA A 109 -1.51 2.93 -5.70
N GLY A 110 -1.12 1.76 -6.19
CA GLY A 110 -0.21 0.86 -5.49
C GLY A 110 1.25 1.24 -5.71
N PRO A 111 2.20 0.55 -5.07
CA PRO A 111 3.63 0.78 -5.26
C PRO A 111 4.05 0.63 -6.75
N PRO A 112 5.24 1.09 -7.16
CA PRO A 112 5.77 0.89 -8.52
C PRO A 112 6.26 -0.55 -8.74
N LEU A 113 6.10 -1.06 -9.98
CA LEU A 113 6.38 -2.47 -10.36
C LEU A 113 7.82 -2.90 -10.07
N LEU A 114 8.75 -1.98 -10.23
CA LEU A 114 10.16 -2.15 -9.97
C LEU A 114 10.66 -0.87 -9.32
N ASP A 115 11.37 -1.00 -8.20
CA ASP A 115 12.11 0.11 -7.60
C ASP A 115 13.44 0.37 -8.32
N LEU A 116 13.37 0.41 -9.66
CA LEU A 116 14.48 0.81 -10.50
C LEU A 116 14.50 2.34 -10.58
N ARG A 117 15.69 2.91 -10.50
CA ARG A 117 15.99 4.31 -10.12
C ARG A 117 15.32 5.43 -10.95
N ASP A 118 14.49 5.13 -11.94
CA ASP A 118 13.86 6.12 -12.83
C ASP A 118 12.38 5.82 -13.18
N TYR A 119 11.73 4.83 -12.56
CA TYR A 119 10.30 4.58 -12.77
C TYR A 119 9.44 5.50 -11.90
N VAL A 120 8.62 6.33 -12.53
CA VAL A 120 7.79 7.39 -11.89
C VAL A 120 6.30 7.05 -11.93
N THR A 121 5.92 5.85 -12.37
CA THR A 121 4.51 5.44 -12.52
C THR A 121 4.13 4.35 -11.53
N PRO A 122 2.94 4.42 -10.91
CA PRO A 122 2.40 3.32 -10.11
C PRO A 122 2.36 2.01 -10.91
N GLY A 123 2.79 0.92 -10.29
CA GLY A 123 2.83 -0.41 -10.89
C GLY A 123 1.50 -1.15 -10.82
N ALA A 124 0.55 -0.61 -10.06
CA ALA A 124 -0.81 -1.10 -9.96
C ALA A 124 -1.76 -0.01 -9.47
N TYR A 125 -3.06 -0.23 -9.65
CA TYR A 125 -4.13 0.58 -9.10
C TYR A 125 -5.25 -0.31 -8.56
N LEU A 126 -5.73 -0.02 -7.35
CA LEU A 126 -7.04 -0.49 -6.90
C LEU A 126 -8.13 0.43 -7.45
N CYS A 127 -9.27 -0.14 -7.80
CA CYS A 127 -10.40 0.58 -8.36
C CYS A 127 -11.55 0.64 -7.36
N SER A 128 -12.17 1.81 -7.22
CA SER A 128 -13.41 2.03 -6.47
C SER A 128 -14.43 2.77 -7.33
N LEU A 129 -15.71 2.55 -7.06
CA LEU A 129 -16.81 3.34 -7.66
C LEU A 129 -16.89 4.74 -7.05
N GLU A 130 -16.60 4.86 -5.76
CA GLU A 130 -16.69 6.12 -5.01
C GLU A 130 -15.32 6.60 -4.56
N LYS A 131 -15.21 7.92 -4.34
CA LYS A 131 -14.02 8.51 -3.74
C LYS A 131 -14.14 8.39 -2.24
N VAL A 132 -13.32 7.53 -1.65
CA VAL A 132 -13.13 7.39 -0.21
C VAL A 132 -11.74 7.85 0.22
N ASP A 133 -11.61 8.31 1.45
CA ASP A 133 -10.32 8.76 1.99
C ASP A 133 -9.38 7.58 2.28
N GLN A 134 -9.93 6.47 2.75
CA GLN A 134 -9.23 5.21 2.98
C GLN A 134 -10.06 4.06 2.40
N LEU A 135 -9.42 3.24 1.56
CA LEU A 135 -10.07 2.05 1.02
C LEU A 135 -10.26 1.00 2.13
N SER A 136 -11.41 0.34 2.08
CA SER A 136 -11.66 -0.95 2.72
C SER A 136 -11.99 -2.00 1.65
N GLU A 137 -12.02 -3.27 2.02
CA GLU A 137 -12.32 -4.38 1.08
C GLU A 137 -13.59 -4.15 0.26
N LYS A 138 -14.65 -3.65 0.90
CA LYS A 138 -15.95 -3.36 0.25
C LYS A 138 -15.91 -2.25 -0.80
N ASP A 139 -14.91 -1.36 -0.73
CA ASP A 139 -14.78 -0.24 -1.67
C ASP A 139 -14.06 -0.68 -2.94
N ILE A 140 -13.33 -1.81 -2.88
CA ILE A 140 -12.53 -2.31 -3.99
C ILE A 140 -13.42 -3.12 -4.93
N VAL A 141 -13.54 -2.68 -6.17
CA VAL A 141 -14.32 -3.35 -7.23
C VAL A 141 -13.44 -3.98 -8.31
N GLY A 142 -12.16 -3.62 -8.35
CA GLY A 142 -11.24 -4.06 -9.38
C GLY A 142 -9.78 -3.71 -9.09
N VAL A 143 -8.89 -4.24 -9.90
CA VAL A 143 -7.47 -3.92 -9.91
C VAL A 143 -6.97 -3.77 -11.34
N ILE A 144 -6.01 -2.88 -11.52
CA ILE A 144 -5.27 -2.69 -12.78
C ILE A 144 -3.79 -2.88 -12.45
N THR A 145 -3.10 -3.78 -13.14
CA THR A 145 -1.69 -4.09 -12.89
C THR A 145 -0.83 -3.81 -14.11
N GLU A 146 0.36 -3.27 -13.88
CA GLU A 146 1.37 -3.07 -14.91
C GLU A 146 2.08 -4.39 -15.23
N GLY A 147 2.30 -4.63 -16.53
CA GLY A 147 3.13 -5.71 -17.04
C GLY A 147 4.07 -5.23 -18.16
N ARG A 148 4.84 -6.17 -18.71
CA ARG A 148 5.73 -5.92 -19.85
C ARG A 148 5.29 -6.74 -21.04
N GLY A 149 5.01 -6.05 -22.15
CA GLY A 149 4.68 -6.65 -23.43
C GLY A 149 5.93 -6.93 -24.28
N LYS A 150 5.71 -7.27 -25.54
CA LYS A 150 6.80 -7.50 -26.51
C LYS A 150 7.73 -6.28 -26.55
N ARG A 151 9.05 -6.54 -26.53
CA ARG A 151 10.10 -5.51 -26.55
C ARG A 151 10.08 -4.56 -25.35
N GLY A 152 9.52 -4.97 -24.21
CA GLY A 152 9.56 -4.21 -22.97
C GLY A 152 8.53 -3.07 -22.86
N ALA A 153 7.61 -2.94 -23.82
CA ALA A 153 6.55 -1.94 -23.76
C ALA A 153 5.67 -2.14 -22.51
N THR A 154 5.30 -1.05 -21.85
CA THR A 154 4.33 -1.09 -20.75
C THR A 154 2.98 -1.56 -21.26
N ILE A 155 2.41 -2.56 -20.61
CA ILE A 155 1.06 -3.05 -20.83
C ILE A 155 0.31 -3.09 -19.51
N TRP A 156 -1.02 -3.10 -19.59
CA TRP A 156 -1.88 -3.15 -18.42
C TRP A 156 -2.80 -4.34 -18.49
N SER A 157 -2.97 -5.03 -17.38
CA SER A 157 -4.00 -6.06 -17.19
C SER A 157 -5.01 -5.56 -16.16
N ALA A 158 -6.23 -6.09 -16.20
CA ALA A 158 -7.26 -5.71 -15.26
C ALA A 158 -8.04 -6.94 -14.75
N ALA A 159 -8.57 -6.80 -13.54
CA ALA A 159 -9.44 -7.80 -12.93
C ALA A 159 -10.58 -7.12 -12.15
N VAL A 160 -11.72 -7.79 -12.01
CA VAL A 160 -12.92 -7.26 -11.35
C VAL A 160 -13.57 -8.28 -10.43
N GLY A 161 -14.34 -7.78 -9.46
CA GLY A 161 -15.10 -8.60 -8.52
C GLY A 161 -14.18 -9.36 -7.58
N PRO A 162 -13.53 -8.67 -6.62
CA PRO A 162 -12.66 -9.33 -5.66
C PRO A 162 -13.47 -10.21 -4.70
N ASP A 163 -12.95 -11.40 -4.44
CA ASP A 163 -13.30 -12.26 -3.31
C ASP A 163 -12.07 -12.32 -2.39
N PHE A 164 -12.15 -11.61 -1.26
CA PHE A 164 -11.09 -11.52 -0.28
C PHE A 164 -11.09 -12.77 0.60
N GLN A 165 -10.03 -13.56 0.49
CA GLN A 165 -9.81 -14.77 1.28
C GLN A 165 -8.63 -14.55 2.23
N GLN A 166 -8.44 -15.46 3.20
CA GLN A 166 -7.36 -15.32 4.18
C GLN A 166 -5.98 -15.36 3.51
N GLY A 167 -5.39 -14.18 3.32
CA GLY A 167 -4.05 -13.99 2.76
C GLY A 167 -3.96 -13.86 1.24
N TYR A 168 -5.07 -13.89 0.50
CA TYR A 168 -5.07 -13.64 -0.95
C TYR A 168 -6.45 -13.21 -1.46
N THR A 169 -6.48 -12.66 -2.69
CA THR A 169 -7.71 -12.23 -3.36
C THR A 169 -7.90 -12.98 -4.65
N VAL A 170 -9.08 -13.58 -4.80
CA VAL A 170 -9.53 -14.18 -6.06
C VAL A 170 -10.33 -13.13 -6.82
N TRP A 171 -10.18 -13.08 -8.14
CA TRP A 171 -10.92 -12.14 -8.98
C TRP A 171 -11.93 -12.90 -9.83
N ALA A 172 -13.19 -12.47 -9.81
CA ALA A 172 -14.26 -13.10 -10.57
C ALA A 172 -13.98 -13.13 -12.08
N LYS A 173 -13.37 -12.06 -12.61
CA LYS A 173 -12.93 -11.99 -14.01
C LYS A 173 -11.60 -11.28 -14.16
N ASN A 174 -10.84 -11.70 -15.17
CA ASN A 174 -9.59 -11.08 -15.60
C ASN A 174 -9.67 -10.73 -17.08
N SER A 175 -8.92 -9.72 -17.53
CA SER A 175 -8.84 -9.32 -18.95
C SER A 175 -8.16 -10.38 -19.84
N GLY A 176 -7.58 -11.42 -19.24
CA GLY A 176 -6.90 -12.53 -19.92
C GLY A 176 -5.70 -12.05 -20.74
N ASP A 177 -5.49 -12.68 -21.90
CA ASP A 177 -4.37 -12.41 -22.81
C ASP A 177 -4.50 -11.10 -23.61
N LYS A 178 -5.53 -10.28 -23.33
CA LYS A 178 -5.75 -8.99 -24.00
C LYS A 178 -5.27 -7.84 -23.11
N PRO A 179 -3.98 -7.48 -23.17
CA PRO A 179 -3.48 -6.33 -22.43
C PRO A 179 -4.00 -5.02 -23.02
N PHE A 180 -4.11 -4.01 -22.16
CA PHE A 180 -4.42 -2.63 -22.52
C PHE A 180 -3.14 -1.81 -22.67
N SER A 181 -3.15 -0.85 -23.58
CA SER A 181 -2.04 0.11 -23.77
C SER A 181 -2.05 1.26 -22.75
N THR A 182 -3.18 1.48 -22.05
CA THR A 182 -3.34 2.58 -21.10
C THR A 182 -4.18 2.16 -19.89
N VAL A 183 -3.91 2.79 -18.74
CA VAL A 183 -4.71 2.64 -17.51
C VAL A 183 -6.18 3.02 -17.75
N ALA A 184 -6.44 4.07 -18.53
CA ALA A 184 -7.80 4.51 -18.81
C ALA A 184 -8.60 3.47 -19.63
N ALA A 185 -7.96 2.74 -20.54
CA ALA A 185 -8.59 1.66 -21.28
C ALA A 185 -8.89 0.46 -20.36
N ALA A 186 -7.95 0.10 -19.48
CA ALA A 186 -8.15 -0.93 -18.46
C ALA A 186 -9.31 -0.57 -17.52
N ALA A 187 -9.36 0.68 -17.03
CA ALA A 187 -10.44 1.17 -16.18
C ALA A 187 -11.82 1.14 -16.87
N LYS A 188 -11.88 1.49 -18.16
CA LYS A 188 -13.13 1.38 -18.94
C LYS A 188 -13.60 -0.07 -19.05
N TRP A 189 -12.67 -1.02 -19.20
CA TRP A 189 -13.00 -2.44 -19.22
C TRP A 189 -13.56 -2.89 -17.86
N VAL A 190 -12.93 -2.49 -16.75
CA VAL A 190 -13.45 -2.78 -15.40
C VAL A 190 -14.90 -2.30 -15.24
N THR A 191 -15.17 -1.04 -15.61
CA THR A 191 -16.53 -0.47 -15.55
C THR A 191 -17.53 -1.23 -16.43
N ALA A 192 -17.11 -1.64 -17.63
CA ALA A 192 -17.96 -2.42 -18.52
C ALA A 192 -18.34 -3.78 -17.93
N GLU A 193 -17.39 -4.48 -17.32
CA GLU A 193 -17.66 -5.77 -16.67
C GLU A 193 -18.55 -5.62 -15.43
N LEU A 194 -18.35 -4.57 -14.62
CA LEU A 194 -19.22 -4.29 -13.47
C LEU A 194 -20.68 -4.04 -13.91
N ASN A 195 -20.87 -3.23 -14.96
CA ASN A 195 -22.20 -2.95 -15.50
C ASN A 195 -22.85 -4.21 -16.11
N ALA A 196 -22.05 -5.07 -16.76
CA ALA A 196 -22.55 -6.32 -17.32
C ALA A 196 -23.03 -7.28 -16.22
N SER A 197 -22.30 -7.40 -15.10
CA SER A 197 -22.70 -8.22 -13.96
C SER A 197 -23.98 -7.70 -13.31
N ALA A 198 -24.11 -6.39 -13.08
CA ALA A 198 -25.32 -5.79 -12.51
C ALA A 198 -26.58 -6.02 -13.38
N ALA A 199 -26.41 -6.05 -14.71
CA ALA A 199 -27.50 -6.32 -15.63
C ALA A 199 -27.96 -7.79 -15.63
N ILE A 200 -27.12 -8.72 -15.20
CA ILE A 200 -27.45 -10.16 -15.09
C ILE A 200 -28.25 -10.40 -13.81
N GLU A 201 -27.82 -9.86 -12.67
CA GLU A 201 -28.53 -9.98 -11.38
C GLU A 201 -29.95 -9.39 -11.43
N THR A 202 -30.16 -8.33 -12.21
CA THR A 202 -31.48 -7.72 -12.38
C THR A 202 -32.44 -8.61 -13.17
N LYS A 203 -31.95 -9.49 -14.04
CA LYS A 203 -32.77 -10.41 -14.85
C LYS A 203 -33.12 -11.71 -14.14
N GLU A 204 -32.31 -12.15 -13.18
CA GLU A 204 -32.59 -13.36 -12.39
C GLU A 204 -33.58 -13.11 -11.24
N ASN A 205 -33.75 -11.85 -10.83
CA ASN A 205 -34.70 -11.43 -9.79
C ASN A 205 -36.05 -10.91 -10.34
N GLN A 206 -36.33 -11.10 -11.64
CA GLN A 206 -37.62 -10.81 -12.29
C GLN A 206 -38.33 -12.10 -12.69
#